data_AF-A0A0Q8ESN8-F1
#
_entry.id   AF-A0A0Q8ESN8-F1
#
_cell.length_a   1.000
_cell.length_b   1.000
_cell.length_c   1.000
_cell.angle_alpha   90.00
_cell.angle_beta   90.00
_cell.angle_gamma   90.00
#
_symmetry.space_group_name_H-M   'P 1'
#
loop_
_entity.id
_entity.type
_entity.pdbx_description
1 polymer ?
#
loop_
_entity_poly.entity_id
_entity_poly.type
_entity_poly.pdbx_seq_one_letter_code
_entity_poly.pdbx_strand_id
1 'polypeptide(L)'
;MAFATLEDLKGRLDWTLDADEERIAENALEDASDLAVHYGRDWPEETAPRMVRTLVLKACKRYMANPDGYTQSRAGDETLAWNDSAGENAGTVYFTDEEIKLLAGLAGRRAGLYTAGVTAWQSVRRPVTAGLVPVENGWKGFPLYADETEPW
;
A
#
# COMPACT_ATOMS: atom_id res chain seq x y z
N MET A 1 -10.25 18.93 0.18
CA MET A 1 -9.56 19.68 -0.90
C MET A 1 -9.09 18.64 -1.91
N ALA A 2 -9.49 18.76 -3.18
CA ALA A 2 -9.50 17.64 -4.12
C ALA A 2 -8.24 17.55 -5.00
N PHE A 3 -7.71 16.34 -5.20
CA PHE A 3 -6.51 16.12 -6.04
C PHE A 3 -6.75 16.31 -7.55
N ALA A 4 -8.02 16.31 -7.98
CA ALA A 4 -8.42 16.45 -9.37
C ALA A 4 -9.61 17.42 -9.49
N THR A 5 -9.76 18.03 -10.66
CA THR A 5 -10.80 19.03 -10.89
C THR A 5 -12.07 18.42 -11.49
N LEU A 6 -13.19 19.15 -11.40
CA LEU A 6 -14.45 18.77 -12.05
C LEU A 6 -14.30 18.68 -13.57
N GLU A 7 -13.49 19.54 -14.18
CA GLU A 7 -13.22 19.52 -15.63
C GLU A 7 -12.50 18.22 -16.04
N ASP A 8 -11.52 17.78 -15.25
CA ASP A 8 -10.83 16.50 -15.48
C ASP A 8 -11.78 15.30 -15.42
N LEU A 9 -12.80 15.37 -14.55
CA LEU A 9 -13.83 14.33 -14.43
C LEU A 9 -14.80 14.38 -15.62
N LYS A 10 -15.29 15.56 -15.99
CA LYS A 10 -16.16 15.78 -17.16
C LYS A 10 -15.51 15.26 -18.44
N GLY A 11 -14.20 15.47 -18.62
CA GLY A 11 -13.45 14.94 -19.77
C GLY A 11 -13.36 13.40 -19.83
N ARG A 12 -13.73 12.69 -18.76
CA ARG A 12 -13.72 11.21 -18.68
C ARG A 12 -15.10 10.58 -18.68
N LEU A 13 -16.15 11.37 -18.44
CA LEU A 13 -17.51 10.89 -18.47
C LEU A 13 -18.01 10.83 -19.90
N ASP A 14 -18.86 9.83 -20.16
CA ASP A 14 -19.43 9.60 -21.48
C ASP A 14 -20.75 10.41 -21.67
N TRP A 15 -21.15 11.18 -20.65
CA TRP A 15 -22.35 12.02 -20.63
C TRP A 15 -22.05 13.40 -20.00
N THR A 16 -22.91 14.37 -20.27
CA THR A 16 -22.85 15.71 -19.67
C THR A 16 -23.58 15.72 -18.34
N LEU A 17 -22.93 16.25 -17.31
CA LEU A 17 -23.54 16.42 -15.99
C LEU A 17 -24.51 17.60 -15.97
N ASP A 18 -25.62 17.44 -15.26
CA ASP A 18 -26.47 18.57 -14.87
C ASP A 18 -25.96 19.27 -13.60
N ALA A 19 -26.62 20.35 -13.17
CA ALA A 19 -26.17 21.15 -12.02
C ALA A 19 -26.18 20.37 -10.68
N ASP A 20 -27.12 19.43 -10.51
CA ASP A 20 -27.19 18.61 -9.30
C ASP A 20 -26.13 17.52 -9.33
N GLU A 21 -25.92 16.89 -10.48
CA GLU A 21 -24.86 15.92 -10.70
C GLU A 21 -23.47 16.53 -10.58
N GLU A 22 -23.27 17.79 -11.01
CA GLU A 22 -22.02 18.54 -10.81
C GLU A 22 -21.72 18.71 -9.32
N ARG A 23 -22.71 19.11 -8.52
CA ARG A 23 -22.57 19.23 -7.06
C ARG A 23 -22.25 17.87 -6.42
N ILE A 24 -22.87 16.79 -6.89
CA ILE A 24 -22.58 15.43 -6.41
C ILE A 24 -21.15 15.03 -6.77
N ALA A 25 -20.72 15.32 -8.00
CA ALA A 25 -19.39 15.02 -8.49
C ALA A 25 -18.29 15.77 -7.74
N GLU A 26 -18.52 17.03 -7.37
CA GLU A 26 -17.61 17.82 -6.52
C GLU A 26 -17.40 17.17 -5.15
N ASN A 27 -18.50 16.82 -4.46
CA ASN A 27 -18.41 16.12 -3.17
C ASN A 27 -17.69 14.76 -3.32
N ALA A 28 -17.99 14.01 -4.38
CA ALA A 28 -17.33 12.73 -4.65
C ALA A 28 -15.81 12.87 -4.89
N LEU A 29 -15.37 13.96 -5.53
CA LEU A 29 -13.95 14.26 -5.73
C LEU A 29 -13.23 14.57 -4.41
N GLU A 30 -13.90 15.25 -3.48
CA GLU A 30 -13.38 15.49 -2.14
C GLU A 30 -13.26 14.18 -1.36
N ASP A 31 -14.33 13.38 -1.31
CA ASP A 31 -14.34 12.08 -0.63
C ASP A 31 -13.27 11.13 -1.19
N ALA A 32 -13.14 11.07 -2.53
CA ALA A 32 -12.11 10.27 -3.19
C ALA A 32 -10.69 10.71 -2.82
N SER A 33 -10.49 12.03 -2.65
CA SER A 33 -9.18 12.59 -2.29
C SER A 33 -8.83 12.29 -0.84
N ASP A 34 -9.80 12.41 0.07
CA ASP A 34 -9.64 12.05 1.48
C ASP A 34 -9.35 10.55 1.65
N LEU A 35 -10.02 9.69 0.89
CA LEU A 35 -9.70 8.26 0.84
C LEU A 35 -8.30 7.99 0.29
N ALA A 36 -7.85 8.76 -0.72
CA ALA A 36 -6.51 8.61 -1.27
C ALA A 36 -5.43 9.01 -0.25
N VAL A 37 -5.70 10.03 0.58
CA VAL A 37 -4.84 10.41 1.71
C VAL A 37 -4.82 9.31 2.77
N HIS A 38 -5.98 8.74 3.10
CA HIS A 38 -6.12 7.68 4.10
C HIS A 38 -5.25 6.45 3.77
N TYR A 39 -5.42 5.90 2.56
CA TYR A 39 -4.69 4.72 2.12
C TYR A 39 -3.24 5.02 1.70
N GLY A 40 -2.99 6.24 1.21
CA GLY A 40 -1.70 6.70 0.74
C GLY A 40 -0.98 7.59 1.77
N ARG A 41 -0.71 8.82 1.36
CA ARG A 41 -0.17 9.88 2.21
C ARG A 41 -0.82 11.20 1.82
N ASP A 42 -0.61 12.23 2.63
CA ASP A 42 -0.96 13.59 2.23
C ASP A 42 0.06 14.12 1.21
N TRP A 43 -0.41 14.49 0.02
CA TRP A 43 0.41 15.11 -1.03
C TRP A 43 -0.08 16.54 -1.21
N PRO A 44 0.81 17.54 -1.36
CA PRO A 44 0.39 18.87 -1.79
C PRO A 44 -0.29 18.77 -3.17
N GLU A 45 -1.45 19.41 -3.34
CA GLU A 45 -2.30 19.27 -4.54
C GLU A 45 -1.50 19.46 -5.84
N GLU A 46 -0.72 20.53 -5.93
CA GLU A 46 0.12 20.87 -7.10
C GLU A 46 1.16 19.79 -7.43
N THR A 47 1.59 19.03 -6.43
CA THR A 47 2.66 18.02 -6.55
C THR A 47 2.16 16.58 -6.49
N ALA A 48 0.84 16.39 -6.34
CA ALA A 48 0.23 15.07 -6.27
C ALA A 48 0.58 14.26 -7.53
N PRO A 49 1.16 13.04 -7.40
CA PRO A 49 1.56 12.24 -8.53
C PRO A 49 0.41 12.01 -9.51
N ARG A 50 0.69 12.04 -10.82
CA ARG A 50 -0.31 11.83 -11.88
C ARG A 50 -1.14 10.55 -11.67
N MET A 51 -0.51 9.50 -11.13
CA MET A 51 -1.19 8.24 -10.84
C MET A 51 -2.26 8.40 -9.75
N VAL A 52 -1.99 9.14 -8.68
CA VAL A 52 -2.97 9.41 -7.60
C VAL A 52 -4.18 10.14 -8.16
N ARG A 53 -3.96 11.20 -8.96
CA ARG A 53 -5.03 11.93 -9.65
C ARG A 53 -5.87 11.01 -10.55
N THR A 54 -5.21 10.10 -11.26
CA THR A 54 -5.89 9.12 -12.13
C THR A 54 -6.75 8.14 -11.34
N LEU A 55 -6.30 7.70 -10.17
CA LEU A 55 -7.06 6.81 -9.29
C LEU A 55 -8.29 7.52 -8.71
N VAL A 56 -8.12 8.74 -8.20
CA VAL A 56 -9.23 9.59 -7.71
C VAL A 56 -10.31 9.74 -8.78
N LEU A 57 -9.91 10.13 -10.01
CA LEU A 57 -10.84 10.25 -11.14
C LEU A 57 -11.54 8.94 -11.50
N LYS A 58 -10.83 7.81 -11.38
CA LYS A 58 -11.40 6.48 -11.68
C LYS A 58 -12.42 6.05 -10.61
N ALA A 59 -12.15 6.32 -9.33
CA ALA A 59 -13.08 6.09 -8.24
C ALA A 59 -14.34 6.97 -8.39
N CYS A 60 -14.16 8.26 -8.71
CA CYS A 60 -15.28 9.17 -8.96
C CYS A 60 -16.12 8.73 -10.17
N LYS A 61 -15.51 8.38 -11.31
CA LYS A 61 -16.25 7.88 -12.48
C LYS A 61 -17.08 6.62 -12.13
N ARG A 62 -16.53 5.73 -11.30
CA ARG A 62 -17.23 4.52 -10.86
C ARG A 62 -18.44 4.85 -9.99
N TYR A 63 -18.28 5.77 -9.05
CA TYR A 63 -19.37 6.25 -8.20
C TYR A 63 -20.46 6.94 -9.03
N MET A 64 -20.10 7.86 -9.93
CA MET A 64 -21.06 8.56 -10.81
C MET A 64 -21.83 7.63 -11.74
N ALA A 65 -21.27 6.47 -12.10
CA ALA A 65 -21.97 5.47 -12.91
C ALA A 65 -23.04 4.69 -12.11
N ASN A 66 -22.95 4.66 -10.78
CA ASN A 66 -23.91 4.01 -9.90
C ASN A 66 -23.99 4.68 -8.51
N PRO A 67 -24.50 5.93 -8.43
CA PRO A 67 -24.52 6.69 -7.17
C PRO A 67 -25.41 6.03 -6.11
N ASP A 68 -26.48 5.39 -6.54
CA ASP A 68 -27.43 4.69 -5.66
C ASP A 68 -26.93 3.32 -5.19
N GLY A 69 -25.79 2.85 -5.71
CA GLY A 69 -25.21 1.58 -5.28
C GLY A 69 -26.01 0.35 -5.67
N TYR A 70 -26.77 0.39 -6.77
CA TYR A 70 -27.51 -0.78 -7.21
C TYR A 70 -26.56 -1.94 -7.52
N THR A 71 -26.57 -2.98 -6.69
CA THR A 71 -25.82 -4.22 -6.91
C THR A 71 -26.52 -5.15 -7.88
N GLN A 72 -27.84 -4.97 -8.02
CA GLN A 72 -28.70 -5.76 -8.87
C GLN A 72 -29.90 -4.90 -9.30
N SER A 73 -30.02 -4.64 -10.60
CA SER A 73 -31.22 -4.05 -11.21
C SER A 73 -31.90 -5.11 -12.06
N ARG A 74 -33.13 -5.51 -11.69
CA ARG A 74 -33.94 -6.50 -12.44
C ARG A 74 -35.37 -6.02 -12.60
N ALA A 75 -35.83 -5.99 -13.84
CA ALA A 75 -37.24 -5.91 -14.19
C ALA A 75 -37.77 -7.34 -14.43
N GLY A 76 -38.25 -8.01 -13.37
CA GLY A 76 -39.00 -9.28 -13.44
C GLY A 76 -38.20 -10.59 -13.19
N ASP A 77 -38.26 -11.05 -11.93
CA ASP A 77 -38.29 -12.45 -11.40
C ASP A 77 -37.27 -13.49 -11.91
N GLU A 78 -36.35 -14.11 -11.16
CA GLU A 78 -35.78 -14.03 -9.81
C GLU A 78 -34.29 -14.39 -10.00
N THR A 79 -33.37 -13.76 -9.26
CA THR A 79 -32.12 -14.47 -8.87
C THR A 79 -31.52 -13.78 -7.66
N LEU A 80 -31.22 -14.58 -6.64
CA LEU A 80 -30.61 -14.19 -5.38
C LEU A 80 -29.10 -14.46 -5.50
N ALA A 81 -28.30 -13.40 -5.62
CA ALA A 81 -26.84 -13.51 -5.63
C ALA A 81 -26.29 -12.82 -4.38
N TRP A 82 -25.77 -13.62 -3.45
CA TRP A 82 -24.99 -13.14 -2.32
C TRP A 82 -23.58 -12.83 -2.84
N ASN A 83 -23.36 -11.61 -3.32
CA ASN A 83 -22.01 -11.09 -3.57
C ASN A 83 -21.69 -10.05 -2.50
N ASP A 84 -21.04 -10.51 -1.43
CA ASP A 84 -20.63 -9.66 -0.29
C ASP A 84 -19.69 -8.51 -0.72
N SER A 85 -18.96 -8.64 -1.83
CA SER A 85 -18.05 -7.59 -2.33
C SER A 85 -18.72 -6.49 -3.16
N ALA A 86 -19.89 -6.74 -3.74
CA ALA A 86 -20.60 -5.74 -4.54
C ALA A 86 -21.44 -4.80 -3.67
N GLY A 87 -21.95 -5.29 -2.53
CA GLY A 87 -22.80 -4.54 -1.61
C GLY A 87 -22.07 -3.70 -0.57
N GLU A 88 -20.86 -4.09 -0.15
CA GLU A 88 -20.14 -3.38 0.92
C GLU A 88 -19.77 -1.93 0.55
N ASN A 89 -19.49 -1.67 -0.73
CA ASN A 89 -19.11 -0.36 -1.25
C ASN A 89 -20.21 0.29 -2.11
N ALA A 90 -21.42 -0.27 -2.09
CA ALA A 90 -22.55 0.24 -2.84
C ALA A 90 -22.92 1.66 -2.35
N GLY A 91 -22.99 2.61 -3.28
CA GLY A 91 -23.48 3.97 -3.00
C GLY A 91 -22.46 4.86 -2.29
N THR A 92 -21.19 4.46 -2.26
CA THR A 92 -20.09 5.27 -1.73
C THR A 92 -18.93 5.32 -2.70
N VAL A 93 -18.07 6.32 -2.55
CA VAL A 93 -16.81 6.39 -3.29
C VAL A 93 -15.84 5.38 -2.69
N TYR A 94 -15.22 4.54 -3.51
CA TYR A 94 -14.28 3.52 -3.02
C TYR A 94 -13.14 3.23 -4.00
N PHE A 95 -12.04 2.73 -3.44
CA PHE A 95 -10.91 2.16 -4.20
C PHE A 95 -10.97 0.63 -4.16
N THR A 96 -10.55 -0.04 -5.24
CA THR A 96 -10.37 -1.50 -5.20
C THR A 96 -9.12 -1.88 -4.41
N ASP A 97 -9.02 -3.14 -4.00
CA ASP A 97 -7.85 -3.65 -3.28
C ASP A 97 -6.52 -3.42 -4.03
N GLU A 98 -6.52 -3.54 -5.35
CA GLU A 98 -5.32 -3.24 -6.15
C GLU A 98 -4.99 -1.76 -6.16
N GLU A 99 -6.01 -0.89 -6.19
CA GLU A 99 -5.84 0.57 -6.16
C GLU A 99 -5.31 1.01 -4.80
N ILE A 100 -5.80 0.43 -3.70
CA ILE A 100 -5.29 0.65 -2.34
C ILE A 100 -3.83 0.22 -2.23
N LYS A 101 -3.48 -0.98 -2.74
CA LYS A 101 -2.09 -1.47 -2.77
C LYS A 101 -1.18 -0.54 -3.57
N LEU A 102 -1.68 0.00 -4.68
CA LEU A 102 -0.94 0.96 -5.50
C LEU A 102 -0.74 2.30 -4.78
N LEU A 103 -1.78 2.83 -4.12
CA LEU A 103 -1.70 4.05 -3.31
C LEU A 103 -0.70 3.90 -2.16
N ALA A 104 -0.75 2.78 -1.43
CA ALA A 104 0.20 2.47 -0.37
C ALA A 104 1.65 2.38 -0.90
N GLY A 105 1.83 1.79 -2.09
CA GLY A 105 3.12 1.75 -2.77
C GLY A 105 3.65 3.13 -3.15
N LEU A 106 2.80 3.99 -3.72
CA LEU A 106 3.13 5.38 -4.09
C LEU A 106 3.44 6.25 -2.87
N ALA A 107 2.80 5.97 -1.74
CA ALA A 107 3.06 6.62 -0.47
C ALA A 107 4.39 6.20 0.18
N GLY A 108 5.09 5.20 -0.37
CA GLY A 108 6.29 4.63 0.22
C GLY A 108 6.02 3.71 1.42
N ARG A 109 4.75 3.36 1.69
CA ARG A 109 4.33 2.46 2.77
C ARG A 109 4.47 0.98 2.40
N ARG A 110 5.36 0.63 1.47
CA ARG A 110 5.65 -0.77 1.19
C ARG A 110 6.31 -1.35 2.44
N ALA A 111 5.73 -2.42 2.98
CA ALA A 111 6.36 -3.17 4.06
C ALA A 111 7.74 -3.64 3.58
N GLY A 112 8.79 -2.92 4.00
CA GLY A 112 10.16 -3.26 3.69
C GLY A 112 10.57 -4.49 4.49
N LEU A 113 11.51 -5.26 3.96
CA LEU A 113 12.22 -6.25 4.76
C LEU A 113 13.10 -5.49 5.77
N TYR A 114 12.74 -5.55 7.05
CA TYR A 114 13.54 -5.00 8.13
C TYR A 114 14.35 -6.12 8.79
N THR A 115 15.68 -5.99 8.76
CA THR A 115 16.57 -6.87 9.52
C THR A 115 16.81 -6.27 10.90
N ALA A 116 16.20 -6.87 11.92
CA ALA A 116 16.47 -6.55 13.31
C ALA A 116 17.74 -7.30 13.76
N GLY A 117 18.77 -6.58 14.19
CA GLY A 117 19.91 -7.18 14.87
C GLY A 117 19.48 -7.66 16.26
N VAL A 118 19.29 -8.97 16.44
CA VAL A 118 18.99 -9.54 17.76
C VAL A 118 20.30 -9.82 18.49
N THR A 119 20.48 -9.23 19.66
CA THR A 119 21.54 -9.61 20.60
C THR A 119 20.92 -10.36 21.76
N ALA A 120 21.49 -11.52 22.12
CA ALA A 120 21.03 -12.25 23.29
C ALA A 120 21.41 -11.50 24.57
N TRP A 121 20.46 -11.34 25.48
CA TRP A 121 20.69 -10.73 26.80
C TRP A 121 21.80 -11.48 27.54
N GLN A 122 22.80 -10.74 28.05
CA GLN A 122 24.00 -11.30 28.68
C GLN A 122 24.83 -12.26 27.81
N SER A 123 24.74 -12.18 26.48
CA SER A 123 25.72 -12.86 25.64
C SER A 123 27.08 -12.17 25.78
N VAL A 124 27.90 -12.71 26.69
CA VAL A 124 29.34 -12.44 26.66
C VAL A 124 29.81 -12.97 25.32
N ARG A 125 30.13 -12.08 24.37
CA ARG A 125 30.91 -12.48 23.20
C ARG A 125 32.20 -13.08 23.75
N ARG A 126 32.27 -14.42 23.81
CA ARG A 126 33.55 -15.07 23.97
C ARG A 126 34.35 -14.62 22.75
N PRO A 127 35.49 -13.93 22.92
CA PRO A 127 36.37 -13.72 21.79
C PRO A 127 36.68 -15.12 21.27
N VAL A 128 36.18 -15.43 20.08
CA VAL A 128 36.65 -16.59 19.34
C VAL A 128 38.04 -16.18 18.91
N THR A 129 39.03 -16.46 19.74
CA THR A 129 40.42 -16.52 19.31
C THR A 129 40.52 -17.69 18.36
N ALA A 130 40.11 -17.47 17.11
CA ALA A 130 40.35 -18.37 16.01
C ALA A 130 41.87 -18.59 15.95
N GLY A 131 42.28 -19.86 15.85
CA GLY A 131 43.69 -20.23 15.82
C GLY A 131 44.33 -20.49 17.18
N LEU A 132 43.59 -21.00 18.18
CA LEU A 132 44.19 -21.60 19.39
C LEU A 132 43.72 -23.06 19.57
N VAL A 133 44.66 -23.97 19.84
CA VAL A 133 44.40 -25.38 20.18
C VAL A 133 44.25 -25.50 21.70
N PRO A 134 43.23 -26.21 22.20
CA PRO A 134 43.09 -26.49 23.62
C PRO A 134 44.23 -27.38 24.12
N VAL A 135 44.89 -26.97 25.21
CA VAL A 135 45.96 -27.72 25.88
C VAL A 135 45.46 -28.23 27.23
N GLU A 136 45.86 -29.46 27.57
CA GLU A 136 45.39 -30.22 28.74
C GLU A 136 45.60 -29.47 30.08
N ASN A 137 46.60 -28.58 30.13
CA ASN A 137 46.95 -27.80 31.31
C ASN A 137 46.36 -26.39 31.35
N GLY A 138 45.20 -26.15 30.72
CA GLY A 138 44.17 -25.17 31.13
C GLY A 138 44.47 -23.66 31.17
N TRP A 139 45.71 -23.19 30.98
CA TRP A 139 46.05 -21.79 31.34
C TRP A 139 46.55 -20.91 30.19
N LYS A 140 46.74 -21.45 28.97
CA LYS A 140 46.95 -20.63 27.75
C LYS A 140 46.75 -21.48 26.50
N GLY A 141 45.79 -21.13 25.64
CA GLY A 141 45.62 -21.79 24.34
C GLY A 141 46.90 -21.66 23.49
N PHE A 142 47.30 -22.73 22.82
CA PHE A 142 48.49 -22.74 21.98
C PHE A 142 48.13 -22.24 20.57
N PRO A 143 48.83 -21.25 19.97
CA PRO A 143 48.48 -20.77 18.64
C PRO A 143 48.57 -21.91 17.61
N LEU A 144 47.55 -22.02 16.77
CA LEU A 144 47.50 -22.93 15.62
C LEU A 144 48.46 -22.37 14.56
N TYR A 145 49.76 -22.57 14.74
CA TYR A 145 50.74 -22.31 13.69
C TYR A 145 50.66 -23.46 12.69
N ALA A 146 50.32 -23.14 11.43
CA ALA A 146 50.87 -23.87 10.31
C ALA A 146 52.36 -23.52 10.26
N ASP A 147 53.21 -24.53 10.15
CA ASP A 147 54.65 -24.39 10.07
C ASP A 147 55.05 -23.46 8.90
N GLU A 148 55.97 -22.52 9.12
CA GLU A 148 56.55 -21.70 8.03
C GLU A 148 57.57 -22.51 7.20
N THR A 149 57.94 -23.72 7.65
CA THR A 149 59.08 -24.48 7.13
C THR A 149 58.72 -25.71 6.31
N GLU A 150 57.59 -26.39 6.54
CA GLU A 150 57.20 -27.59 5.78
C GLU A 150 55.75 -27.55 5.27
N PRO A 151 55.52 -27.62 3.95
CA PRO A 151 54.19 -27.78 3.38
C PRO A 151 53.91 -29.27 3.25
N TRP A 152 53.13 -29.83 4.16
CA TRP A 152 52.30 -30.99 3.83
C TRP A 152 50.85 -30.72 4.18
#